data_AF-A0A6H0ZG54-F1
#
_entry.id   AF-A0A6H0ZG54-F1
#
_cell.length_a   1.000
_cell.length_b   1.000
_cell.length_c   1.000
_cell.angle_alpha   90.00
_cell.angle_beta   90.00
_cell.angle_gamma   90.00
#
_symmetry.space_group_name_H-M   'P 1'
#
loop_
_entity.id
_entity.type
_entity.pdbx_description
1 polymer ?
#
loop_
_entity_poly.entity_id
_entity_poly.type
_entity_poly.pdbx_seq_one_letter_code
_entity_poly.pdbx_strand_id
1 'polypeptide(L)' 'MVHRLLDAGCDMWAIRNGYVMNEPSQEPHASIVQRLLDEFGPRSHVREHIAAYLTQLGRNLDEELL' A
#
# COMPACT_ATOMS: atom_id res chain seq x y z
N MET A 1 -8.85 4.33 -0.28
CA MET A 1 -8.18 3.10 0.20
C MET A 1 -6.76 3.37 0.68
N VAL A 2 -5.83 3.80 -0.18
CA VAL A 2 -4.39 3.89 0.17
C VAL A 2 -4.16 4.69 1.45
N HIS A 3 -4.84 5.84 1.63
CA HIS A 3 -4.74 6.60 2.89
C HIS A 3 -5.17 5.78 4.12
N ARG A 4 -6.25 4.98 4.03
CA ARG A 4 -6.74 4.15 5.16
C ARG A 4 -5.70 3.09 5.55
N LEU A 5 -4.97 2.54 4.56
CA LEU A 5 -3.89 1.58 4.81
C LEU A 5 -2.67 2.25 5.43
N LEU A 6 -2.27 3.42 4.92
CA LEU A 6 -1.20 4.24 5.51
C LEU A 6 -1.53 4.63 6.97
N ASP A 7 -2.76 5.08 7.22
CA ASP A 7 -3.23 5.46 8.56
C ASP A 7 -3.31 4.26 9.50
N ALA A 8 -3.60 3.06 8.96
CA ALA A 8 -3.60 1.81 9.72
C ALA A 8 -2.18 1.31 10.06
N GLY A 9 -1.14 1.94 9.52
CA GLY A 9 0.26 1.62 9.79
C GLY A 9 0.93 0.76 8.70
N CYS A 10 0.31 0.58 7.54
CA CYS A 10 0.99 -0.05 6.41
C CYS A 10 2.11 0.85 5.88
N ASP A 11 3.26 0.25 5.59
CA ASP A 11 4.34 0.93 4.88
C ASP A 11 4.25 0.59 3.38
N MET A 12 3.82 1.56 2.57
CA MET A 12 3.55 1.39 1.15
C MET A 12 4.47 2.26 0.29
N TRP A 13 4.97 1.69 -0.81
CA TRP A 13 5.86 2.36 -1.75
C TRP A 13 5.53 2.01 -3.20
N ALA A 14 5.57 3.00 -4.08
CA ALA A 14 5.49 2.80 -5.52
C ALA A 14 6.79 2.17 -6.07
N ILE A 15 6.62 1.25 -7.01
CA ILE A 15 7.67 0.67 -7.85
C ILE A 15 7.24 0.73 -9.32
N ARG A 16 8.16 0.51 -10.26
CA ARG A 16 7.97 0.71 -11.71
C ARG A 16 6.59 0.28 -12.25
N ASN A 17 6.12 -0.92 -11.89
CA ASN A 17 4.86 -1.49 -12.38
C ASN A 17 3.88 -1.86 -11.27
N GLY A 18 3.94 -1.19 -10.11
CA GLY A 18 3.02 -1.45 -9.01
C GLY A 18 3.46 -0.82 -7.70
N TYR A 19 3.23 -1.54 -6.61
CA TYR A 19 3.59 -1.09 -5.28
C TYR A 19 3.98 -2.27 -4.41
N VAL A 20 4.78 -2.01 -3.40
CA VAL A 20 5.02 -2.92 -2.28
C VAL A 20 4.28 -2.39 -1.05
N MET A 21 3.91 -3.30 -0.16
CA MET A 21 3.20 -2.98 1.07
C MET A 21 3.67 -3.93 2.17
N ASN A 22 4.18 -3.37 3.26
CA ASN A 22 4.42 -4.10 4.50
C ASN A 22 3.26 -3.83 5.46
N GLU A 23 2.69 -4.90 6.01
CA GLU A 23 1.58 -4.83 6.94
C GLU A 23 2.09 -4.86 8.39
N PRO A 24 1.48 -4.10 9.31
CA PRO A 24 1.77 -4.20 10.73
C PRO A 24 1.37 -5.57 11.26
N SER A 25 2.24 -6.19 12.07
CA SER A 25 2.01 -7.54 12.61
C SER A 25 1.36 -7.55 14.00
N GLN A 26 1.20 -6.38 14.62
CA GLN A 26 0.71 -6.24 16.00
C GLN A 26 -0.76 -5.82 16.02
N GLU A 27 -1.50 -6.36 16.96
CA GLU A 27 -2.88 -5.96 17.20
C GLU A 27 -2.97 -4.59 17.90
N PRO A 28 -4.00 -3.77 17.61
CA PRO A 28 -5.16 -4.08 16.76
C PRO A 28 -4.94 -3.82 15.25
N HIS A 29 -3.75 -3.34 14.86
CA HIS A 29 -3.49 -2.85 13.51
C HIS A 29 -3.55 -3.96 12.45
N ALA A 30 -3.03 -5.15 12.77
CA ALA A 30 -3.11 -6.32 11.89
C ALA A 30 -4.57 -6.64 11.50
N SER A 31 -5.46 -6.77 12.48
CA SER A 31 -6.89 -7.02 12.24
C SER A 31 -7.63 -5.87 11.54
N ILE A 32 -7.16 -4.63 11.67
CA ILE A 32 -7.72 -3.49 10.95
C ILE A 32 -7.31 -3.56 9.47
N VAL A 33 -6.03 -3.77 9.19
CA VAL A 33 -5.51 -3.88 7.82
C VAL A 33 -6.19 -5.02 7.07
N GLN A 34 -6.34 -6.19 7.68
CA GLN A 34 -7.03 -7.32 7.05
C GLN A 34 -8.46 -6.98 6.64
N ARG A 35 -9.23 -6.33 7.53
CA ARG A 35 -10.59 -5.86 7.21
C ARG A 35 -10.63 -4.85 6.07
N LEU A 36 -9.67 -3.91 6.04
CA LEU A 36 -9.58 -2.93 4.95
C LEU A 36 -9.28 -3.58 3.60
N LEU A 37 -8.44 -4.62 3.60
CA LEU A 37 -8.08 -5.37 2.40
C LEU A 37 -9.26 -6.22 1.91
N ASP A 38 -10.00 -6.85 2.81
CA ASP A 38 -11.20 -7.60 2.49
C ASP A 38 -12.32 -6.70 1.92
N GLU A 39 -12.52 -5.52 2.51
CA GLU A 39 -13.49 -4.51 2.04
C GLU A 39 -13.16 -4.04 0.62
N PHE A 40 -11.88 -3.94 0.28
CA PHE A 40 -11.44 -3.46 -1.03
C PHE A 40 -11.46 -4.54 -2.12
N GLY A 41 -11.17 -5.79 -1.76
CA GLY A 41 -11.14 -6.91 -2.70
C GLY A 41 -9.93 -6.91 -3.66
N PRO A 42 -10.02 -7.55 -4.84
CA PRO A 42 -8.89 -7.73 -5.75
C PRO A 42 -8.31 -6.40 -6.26
N ARG A 43 -7.01 -6.17 -6.04
CA ARG A 43 -6.33 -4.89 -6.34
C ARG A 43 -5.70 -4.79 -7.73
N SER A 44 -5.76 -5.85 -8.54
CA SER A 44 -5.09 -5.92 -9.86
C SER A 44 -5.52 -4.80 -10.81
N HIS A 45 -6.80 -4.44 -10.81
CA HIS A 45 -7.39 -3.42 -11.68
C HIS A 45 -7.02 -1.96 -11.31
N VAL A 46 -6.48 -1.73 -10.11
CA VAL A 46 -6.08 -0.39 -9.62
C VAL A 46 -4.59 -0.28 -9.33
N ARG A 47 -3.81 -1.31 -9.67
CA ARG A 47 -2.38 -1.38 -9.33
C ARG A 47 -1.59 -0.14 -9.76
N GLU A 48 -1.82 0.32 -10.99
CA GLU A 48 -1.15 1.51 -11.54
C GLU A 48 -1.65 2.81 -10.89
N HIS A 49 -2.93 2.90 -10.57
CA HIS A 49 -3.48 4.05 -9.84
C HIS A 49 -2.90 4.16 -8.43
N ILE A 50 -2.71 3.03 -7.72
CA ILE A 50 -2.08 3.02 -6.40
C ILE A 50 -0.62 3.47 -6.51
N ALA A 51 0.12 2.96 -7.48
CA ALA A 51 1.50 3.36 -7.73
C ALA A 51 1.61 4.87 -8.01
N ALA A 52 0.79 5.38 -8.93
CA ALA A 52 0.75 6.80 -9.26
C ALA A 52 0.42 7.69 -8.04
N TYR A 53 -0.54 7.25 -7.21
CA TYR A 53 -0.89 7.97 -5.99
C TYR A 53 0.26 7.97 -4.97
N LEU A 54 0.95 6.84 -4.77
CA LEU A 54 2.11 6.77 -3.88
C LEU A 54 3.27 7.66 -4.39
N THR A 55 3.51 7.72 -5.69
CA THR A 55 4.49 8.65 -6.29
C THR A 55 4.11 10.12 -6.05
N GLN A 56 2.82 10.48 -6.15
CA GLN A 56 2.36 11.83 -5.83
C GLN A 56 2.60 12.20 -4.36
N LEU A 57 2.61 11.22 -3.46
CA LEU A 57 2.97 11.39 -2.05
C LEU A 57 4.49 11.39 -1.80
N GLY A 58 5.32 11.26 -2.84
CA GLY A 58 6.78 11.13 -2.71
C GLY A 58 7.24 9.78 -2.15
N ARG A 59 6.38 8.75 -2.20
CA ARG A 59 6.69 7.39 -1.73
C ARG A 59 7.00 6.50 -2.92
N ASN A 60 8.11 6.77 -3.61
CA ASN A 60 8.65 5.94 -4.69
C ASN A 60 10.03 5.40 -4.31
N LEU A 61 10.28 4.15 -4.66
CA LEU A 61 11.61 3.55 -4.60
C LEU A 61 12.23 3.63 -6.00
N ASP A 62 13.42 4.24 -6.09
CA ASP A 62 14.19 4.22 -7.32
C ASP A 62 14.94 2.87 -7.44
N GLU A 63 15.03 2.34 -8.66
CA GLU A 63 15.55 0.99 -8.96
C GLU A 63 16.98 0.70 -8.46
N GLU A 64 17.76 1.70 -8.01
CA GLU A 64 19.10 1.49 -7.44
C GLU A 64 19.10 0.83 -6.05
N LEU A 65 17.94 0.63 -5.42
CA LEU A 65 17.78 0.11 -4.05
C LEU A 65 17.06 -1.26 -3.95
N LEU A 66 16.81 -1.95 -5.09
CA LEU A 66 16.19 -3.28 -5.16
C LEU A 66 17.07 -4.27 -5.92
#